data_AF-A0A1A8LE12-F1
#
_entry.id   AF-A0A1A8LE12-F1
#
_cell.length_a   1.000
_cell.length_b   1.000
_cell.length_c   1.000
_cell.angle_alpha   90.00
_cell.angle_beta   90.00
_cell.angle_gamma   90.00
#
_symmetry.space_group_name_H-M   'P 1'
#
loop_
_entity.id
_entity.type
_entity.pdbx_description
1 polymer ?
#
loop_
_entity_poly.entity_id
_entity_poly.type
_entity_poly.pdbx_seq_one_letter_code
_entity_poly.pdbx_strand_id
1 'polypeptide(L)'
;PLAAALWDPSLSPYGSYDLLCTCPGEFGEVCRGRLRIPGRKENYVAIKTLKGGYTEKQRRDFLSEASIMGQFQHPNIIHLEGVITTSCPVMILTEFMENGALDSFLRMNDGQFTPIQLVGMLRGIASGVKYLSDMSFVHRDLAARNILVNSNLVCKVSDFGLSRFLRENSSDPTYTSSLGGKIPIRWTAPEAIAYRKFTSASDVWSYG
;
A
#
# COMPACT_ATOMS: atom_id res chain seq x y z
N PRO A 1 5.49 9.52 -18.50
CA PRO A 1 4.11 9.53 -19.06
C PRO A 1 3.07 9.47 -17.93
N LEU A 2 2.58 10.66 -17.54
CA LEU A 2 1.62 10.87 -16.45
C LEU A 2 0.23 10.32 -16.82
N ALA A 3 0.02 9.02 -16.66
CA ALA A 3 -1.27 8.36 -16.87
C ALA A 3 -2.02 8.03 -15.56
N ALA A 4 -1.62 8.61 -14.43
CA ALA A 4 -2.46 8.70 -13.24
C ALA A 4 -3.27 10.01 -13.29
N ALA A 5 -4.11 10.13 -14.33
CA ALA A 5 -5.17 11.13 -14.29
C ALA A 5 -6.05 10.79 -13.10
N LEU A 6 -6.12 11.73 -12.16
CA LEU A 6 -7.27 12.07 -11.32
C LEU A 6 -8.55 11.38 -11.82
N TRP A 7 -8.77 10.12 -11.45
CA TRP A 7 -9.98 9.42 -11.82
C TRP A 7 -11.07 9.87 -10.86
N ASP A 8 -11.73 10.97 -11.22
CA ASP A 8 -12.97 11.38 -10.59
C ASP A 8 -14.13 10.61 -11.24
N PRO A 9 -14.87 9.78 -10.49
CA PRO A 9 -16.03 9.07 -10.99
C PRO A 9 -17.09 9.98 -11.63
N SER A 10 -17.13 11.27 -11.26
CA SER A 10 -18.06 12.25 -11.82
C SER A 10 -17.69 12.74 -13.23
N LEU A 11 -16.44 12.49 -13.68
CA LEU A 11 -15.89 12.93 -14.96
C LEU A 11 -15.70 11.78 -15.96
N SER A 12 -16.13 10.55 -15.62
CA SER A 12 -15.98 9.39 -16.50
C SER A 12 -17.02 9.39 -17.63
N PRO A 13 -16.62 9.27 -18.90
CA PRO A 13 -17.55 9.13 -20.02
C PRO A 13 -18.31 7.79 -20.06
N TYR A 14 -18.06 6.88 -19.10
CA TYR A 14 -18.56 5.50 -19.11
C TYR A 14 -19.71 5.22 -18.11
N GLY A 15 -20.33 6.25 -17.53
CA GLY A 15 -21.52 6.12 -16.68
C GLY A 15 -21.24 6.08 -15.18
N SER A 16 -22.31 6.18 -14.39
CA SER A 16 -22.28 6.25 -12.92
C SER A 16 -21.74 4.96 -12.29
N TYR A 17 -20.81 5.10 -11.35
CA TYR A 17 -20.29 4.00 -10.52
C TYR A 17 -21.07 3.92 -9.22
N ASP A 18 -21.51 2.72 -8.85
CA ASP A 18 -22.13 2.46 -7.55
C ASP A 18 -21.05 1.95 -6.59
N LEU A 19 -20.76 2.72 -5.54
CA LEU A 19 -19.95 2.29 -4.41
C LEU A 19 -20.88 1.95 -3.24
N LEU A 20 -21.06 0.65 -2.99
CA LEU A 20 -21.82 0.17 -1.83
C LEU A 20 -20.83 -0.12 -0.70
N CYS A 21 -20.81 0.76 0.31
CA CYS A 21 -19.97 0.59 1.48
C CYS A 21 -20.66 -0.30 2.52
N THR A 22 -19.96 -1.33 2.98
CA THR A 22 -20.37 -2.15 4.13
C THR A 22 -19.29 -2.04 5.19
N CYS A 23 -19.57 -1.36 6.30
CA CYS A 23 -18.67 -1.30 7.46
C CYS A 23 -19.20 -2.20 8.61
N PRO A 24 -19.20 -3.55 8.49
CA PRO A 24 -19.47 -4.39 9.64
C PRO A 24 -18.19 -4.58 10.47
N GLY A 25 -17.95 -3.67 11.43
CA GLY A 25 -17.04 -3.90 12.57
C GLY A 25 -15.52 -4.00 12.33
N GLU A 26 -14.78 -3.43 13.29
CA GLU A 26 -13.37 -3.71 13.68
C GLU A 26 -12.19 -3.53 12.70
N PHE A 27 -12.28 -2.63 11.72
CA PHE A 27 -11.06 -2.04 11.14
C PHE A 27 -11.21 -0.52 11.08
N GLY A 28 -10.49 0.21 11.95
CA GLY A 28 -10.50 1.67 11.93
C GLY A 28 -10.18 2.23 10.53
N GLU A 29 -10.74 3.39 10.17
CA GLU A 29 -10.52 4.17 8.93
C GLU A 29 -10.66 3.47 7.55
N VAL A 30 -10.70 2.14 7.48
CA VAL A 30 -10.78 1.34 6.25
C VAL A 30 -12.01 0.43 6.29
N CYS A 31 -12.93 0.59 5.32
CA CYS A 31 -14.12 -0.26 5.19
C CYS A 31 -14.04 -1.16 3.94
N ARG A 32 -14.81 -2.25 3.94
CA ARG A 32 -15.03 -3.06 2.75
C ARG A 32 -16.14 -2.44 1.90
N GLY A 33 -15.95 -2.40 0.58
CA GLY A 33 -16.95 -1.96 -0.37
C GLY A 33 -17.10 -2.88 -1.56
N ARG A 34 -18.13 -2.60 -2.37
CA ARG A 34 -18.33 -3.17 -3.71
C ARG A 34 -18.25 -2.05 -4.72
N LEU A 35 -17.37 -2.21 -5.70
CA LEU A 35 -17.19 -1.30 -6.81
C LEU A 35 -17.83 -1.90 -8.06
N ARG A 36 -18.83 -1.21 -8.59
CA ARG A 36 -19.49 -1.58 -9.84
C ARG A 36 -19.07 -0.62 -10.94
N ILE A 37 -18.29 -1.14 -11.90
CA ILE A 37 -17.88 -0.44 -13.11
C ILE A 37 -18.72 -0.99 -14.28
N PRO A 38 -19.43 -0.15 -15.06
CA PRO A 38 -20.15 -0.60 -16.24
C PRO A 38 -19.26 -1.42 -17.17
N GLY A 39 -19.73 -2.60 -17.59
CA GLY A 39 -18.98 -3.52 -18.46
C GLY A 39 -17.89 -4.34 -17.77
N ARG A 40 -17.70 -4.21 -16.45
CA ARG A 40 -16.82 -5.08 -15.65
C ARG A 40 -17.63 -5.85 -14.61
N LYS A 41 -17.08 -6.97 -14.17
CA LYS A 41 -17.61 -7.71 -13.01
C LYS A 41 -17.51 -6.82 -11.77
N GLU A 42 -18.51 -6.90 -10.90
CA GLU A 42 -18.47 -6.29 -9.57
C GLU A 42 -17.25 -6.82 -8.80
N ASN A 43 -16.47 -5.89 -8.23
CA ASN A 43 -15.25 -6.21 -7.48
C ASN A 43 -15.37 -5.71 -6.03
N TYR A 44 -14.79 -6.48 -5.09
CA TYR A 44 -14.63 -6.01 -3.72
C TYR A 44 -13.41 -5.09 -3.61
N VAL A 45 -13.58 -4.00 -2.87
CA VAL A 45 -12.54 -2.99 -2.64
C VAL A 45 -12.36 -2.72 -1.15
N ALA A 46 -11.16 -2.33 -0.75
CA ALA A 46 -10.92 -1.67 0.53
C ALA A 46 -11.00 -0.15 0.32
N ILE A 47 -11.76 0.53 1.19
CA ILE A 47 -12.05 1.95 1.13
C ILE A 47 -11.41 2.61 2.33
N LYS A 48 -10.28 3.31 2.12
CA LYS A 48 -9.69 4.18 3.13
C LYS A 48 -10.35 5.55 3.04
N THR A 49 -10.85 6.06 4.15
CA THR A 49 -11.61 7.34 4.18
C THR A 49 -10.86 8.40 4.97
N LEU A 50 -10.69 9.59 4.40
CA LEU A 50 -10.17 10.74 5.13
C LEU A 50 -11.28 11.38 5.97
N LYS A 51 -11.20 11.22 7.29
CA LYS A 51 -12.17 11.78 8.26
C LYS A 51 -12.29 13.29 8.13
N GLY A 52 -13.51 13.82 8.26
CA GLY A 52 -13.77 15.27 8.21
C GLY A 52 -13.00 16.08 9.26
N GLY A 53 -12.87 17.39 9.03
CA GLY A 53 -12.06 18.28 9.87
C GLY A 53 -10.56 18.21 9.59
N TYR A 54 -10.15 17.59 8.47
CA TYR A 54 -8.76 17.52 8.04
C TYR A 54 -8.22 18.88 7.59
N THR A 55 -6.91 19.06 7.74
CA THR A 55 -6.16 20.17 7.15
C THR A 55 -5.81 19.89 5.70
N GLU A 56 -5.55 20.93 4.91
CA GLU A 56 -5.05 20.78 3.53
C GLU A 56 -3.75 19.97 3.44
N LYS A 57 -2.91 20.02 4.49
CA LYS A 57 -1.71 19.17 4.55
C LYS A 57 -2.09 17.70 4.65
N GLN A 58 -3.00 17.33 5.55
CA GLN A 58 -3.48 15.94 5.68
C GLN A 58 -4.14 15.44 4.40
N ARG A 59 -4.91 16.29 3.70
CA ARG A 59 -5.49 15.95 2.39
C ARG A 59 -4.42 15.66 1.35
N ARG A 60 -3.37 16.49 1.27
CA ARG A 60 -2.25 16.26 0.35
C ARG A 60 -1.47 15.00 0.70
N ASP A 61 -1.17 14.78 1.98
CA ASP A 61 -0.44 13.59 2.43
C ASP A 61 -1.24 12.31 2.09
N PHE A 62 -2.57 12.34 2.30
CA PHE A 62 -3.48 11.25 1.93
C PHE A 62 -3.48 10.95 0.43
N LEU A 63 -3.65 11.97 -0.41
CA LEU A 63 -3.66 11.79 -1.88
C LEU A 63 -2.27 11.47 -2.46
N SER A 64 -1.20 11.87 -1.77
CA SER A 64 0.18 11.51 -2.13
C SER A 64 0.41 10.00 -2.02
N GLU A 65 -0.16 9.35 -1.00
CA GLU A 65 -0.12 7.89 -0.85
C GLU A 65 -0.76 7.20 -2.07
N ALA A 66 -1.94 7.65 -2.50
CA ALA A 66 -2.59 7.14 -3.72
C ALA A 66 -1.76 7.41 -4.98
N SER A 67 -1.17 8.59 -5.09
CA SER A 67 -0.33 8.96 -6.24
C SER A 67 0.92 8.09 -6.35
N ILE A 68 1.46 7.61 -5.22
CA ILE A 68 2.54 6.62 -5.18
C ILE A 68 2.02 5.26 -5.63
N MET A 69 0.93 4.77 -5.04
CA MET A 69 0.33 3.47 -5.41
C MET A 69 0.00 3.37 -6.90
N GLY A 70 -0.52 4.44 -7.48
CA GLY A 70 -0.87 4.51 -8.91
C GLY A 70 0.31 4.42 -9.88
N GLN A 71 1.56 4.45 -9.40
CA GLN A 71 2.76 4.24 -10.21
C GLN A 71 3.15 2.77 -10.33
N PHE A 72 2.55 1.89 -9.53
CA PHE A 72 2.93 0.49 -9.44
C PHE A 72 1.91 -0.42 -10.09
N GLN A 73 2.42 -1.38 -10.86
CA GLN A 73 1.63 -2.46 -11.44
C GLN A 73 2.39 -3.78 -11.31
N HIS A 74 2.11 -4.53 -10.25
CA HIS A 74 2.79 -5.79 -9.96
C HIS A 74 1.88 -6.72 -9.13
N PRO A 75 1.85 -8.04 -9.37
CA PRO A 75 0.96 -8.97 -8.66
C PRO A 75 1.17 -9.05 -7.14
N ASN A 76 2.32 -8.63 -6.63
CA ASN A 76 2.64 -8.60 -5.19
C ASN A 76 2.76 -7.19 -4.60
N ILE A 77 2.19 -6.18 -5.26
CA ILE A 77 2.02 -4.82 -4.75
C ILE A 77 0.52 -4.53 -4.72
N ILE A 78 0.01 -3.90 -3.65
CA ILE A 78 -1.41 -3.59 -3.54
C ILE A 78 -1.86 -2.68 -4.69
N HIS A 79 -2.95 -3.05 -5.35
CA HIS A 79 -3.48 -2.33 -6.50
C HIS A 79 -4.40 -1.20 -6.06
N LEU A 80 -4.15 0.00 -6.58
CA LEU A 80 -5.05 1.14 -6.50
C LEU A 80 -6.14 1.02 -7.58
N GLU A 81 -7.39 0.91 -7.16
CA GLU A 81 -8.55 0.94 -8.05
C GLU A 81 -8.94 2.38 -8.42
N GLY A 82 -8.77 3.32 -7.48
CA GLY A 82 -9.03 4.73 -7.75
C GLY A 82 -9.10 5.60 -6.49
N VAL A 83 -9.48 6.85 -6.70
CA VAL A 83 -9.70 7.84 -5.63
C VAL A 83 -11.04 8.53 -5.82
N ILE A 84 -11.66 8.99 -4.74
CA ILE A 84 -12.86 9.82 -4.79
C ILE A 84 -12.52 11.14 -4.12
N THR A 85 -12.46 12.21 -4.91
CA THR A 85 -11.99 13.53 -4.45
C THR A 85 -13.04 14.63 -4.51
N THR A 86 -14.15 14.38 -5.22
CA THR A 86 -15.21 15.37 -5.49
C THR A 86 -16.39 15.28 -4.54
N SER A 87 -16.58 14.14 -3.88
CA SER A 87 -17.51 14.00 -2.76
C SER A 87 -16.79 14.04 -1.42
N CYS A 88 -17.48 14.48 -0.37
CA CYS A 88 -17.04 14.31 1.01
C CYS A 88 -17.66 13.02 1.57
N PRO A 89 -16.88 12.12 2.18
CA PRO A 89 -15.44 12.24 2.45
C PRO A 89 -14.55 11.83 1.26
N VAL A 90 -13.29 12.29 1.27
CA VAL A 90 -12.26 11.87 0.30
C VAL A 90 -11.90 10.41 0.56
N MET A 91 -11.84 9.59 -0.49
CA MET A 91 -11.58 8.15 -0.37
C MET A 91 -10.46 7.66 -1.29
N ILE A 92 -9.77 6.62 -0.86
CA ILE A 92 -8.85 5.80 -1.67
C ILE A 92 -9.42 4.39 -1.73
N LEU A 93 -9.53 3.85 -2.94
CA LEU A 93 -10.03 2.51 -3.20
C LEU A 93 -8.86 1.64 -3.65
N THR A 94 -8.60 0.57 -2.93
CA THR A 94 -7.66 -0.48 -3.34
C THR A 94 -8.38 -1.80 -3.55
N GLU A 95 -7.72 -2.76 -4.18
CA GLU A 95 -8.21 -4.14 -4.15
C GLU A 95 -8.42 -4.61 -2.69
N PHE A 96 -9.42 -5.47 -2.49
CA PHE A 96 -9.70 -6.04 -1.17
C PHE A 96 -8.88 -7.30 -0.93
N MET A 97 -8.26 -7.38 0.24
CA MET A 97 -7.41 -8.49 0.66
C MET A 97 -8.10 -9.25 1.79
N GLU A 98 -8.73 -10.38 1.48
CA GLU A 98 -9.73 -11.03 2.35
C GLU A 98 -9.19 -11.50 3.70
N ASN A 99 -7.90 -11.80 3.77
CA ASN A 99 -7.24 -12.30 4.96
C ASN A 99 -6.53 -11.18 5.76
N GLY A 100 -6.62 -9.92 5.30
CA GLY A 100 -6.06 -8.77 6.01
C GLY A 100 -4.53 -8.80 6.11
N ALA A 101 -4.00 -8.24 7.19
CA ALA A 101 -2.56 -8.13 7.43
C ALA A 101 -1.94 -9.49 7.78
N LEU A 102 -0.78 -9.79 7.18
CA LEU A 102 -0.07 -11.07 7.29
C LEU A 102 0.26 -11.42 8.73
N ASP A 103 0.64 -10.44 9.55
CA ASP A 103 1.02 -10.70 10.95
C ASP A 103 -0.14 -11.25 11.79
N SER A 104 -1.32 -10.65 11.65
CA SER A 104 -2.54 -11.08 12.33
C SER A 104 -3.05 -12.38 11.73
N PHE A 105 -3.00 -12.50 10.40
CA PHE A 105 -3.38 -13.71 9.68
C PHE A 105 -2.57 -14.94 10.12
N LEU A 106 -1.25 -14.82 10.21
CA LEU A 106 -0.38 -15.92 10.66
C LEU A 106 -0.63 -16.26 12.14
N ARG A 107 -0.82 -15.26 13.02
CA ARG A 107 -1.14 -15.51 14.44
C ARG A 107 -2.47 -16.25 14.62
N MET A 108 -3.49 -15.91 13.84
CA MET A 108 -4.80 -16.56 13.89
C MET A 108 -4.79 -18.00 13.34
N ASN A 109 -3.79 -18.34 12.52
CA ASN A 109 -3.67 -19.62 11.84
C ASN A 109 -2.35 -20.32 12.23
N ASP A 110 -1.95 -20.18 13.50
CA ASP A 110 -0.69 -20.73 13.99
C ASP A 110 -0.63 -22.26 13.77
N GLY A 111 0.51 -22.73 13.25
CA GLY A 111 0.73 -24.13 12.88
C GLY A 111 -0.09 -24.68 11.71
N GLN A 112 -0.93 -23.88 11.03
CA GLN A 112 -1.80 -24.36 9.94
C GLN A 112 -1.14 -24.36 8.56
N PHE A 113 0.01 -23.71 8.40
CA PHE A 113 0.70 -23.60 7.12
C PHE A 113 1.91 -24.51 7.03
N THR A 114 2.02 -25.19 5.91
CA THR A 114 3.23 -25.93 5.55
C THR A 114 4.39 -24.98 5.26
N PRO A 115 5.65 -25.42 5.41
CA PRO A 115 6.80 -24.63 5.00
C PRO A 115 6.73 -24.16 3.54
N ILE A 116 6.14 -24.96 2.64
CA ILE A 116 5.98 -24.62 1.22
C ILE A 116 5.03 -23.41 1.04
N GLN A 117 3.92 -23.37 1.79
CA GLN A 117 3.00 -22.22 1.74
C GLN A 117 3.66 -20.95 2.26
N LEU A 118 4.42 -21.05 3.37
CA LEU A 118 5.16 -19.92 3.93
C LEU A 118 6.23 -19.40 2.96
N VAL A 119 6.98 -20.31 2.31
CA VAL A 119 7.93 -19.94 1.25
C VAL A 119 7.22 -19.30 0.06
N GLY A 120 6.02 -19.76 -0.30
CA GLY A 120 5.18 -19.14 -1.33
C GLY A 120 4.82 -17.69 -1.01
N MET A 121 4.40 -17.43 0.23
CA MET A 121 4.13 -16.07 0.73
C MET A 121 5.39 -15.19 0.68
N LEU A 122 6.50 -15.68 1.21
CA LEU A 122 7.80 -14.98 1.23
C LEU A 122 8.32 -14.68 -0.18
N ARG A 123 8.15 -15.61 -1.13
CA ARG A 123 8.50 -15.42 -2.54
C ARG A 123 7.68 -14.30 -3.17
N GLY A 124 6.37 -14.24 -2.87
CA GLY A 124 5.51 -13.16 -3.34
C GLY A 124 5.99 -11.80 -2.83
N ILE A 125 6.24 -11.69 -1.53
CA ILE A 125 6.76 -10.46 -0.91
C ILE A 125 8.08 -10.04 -1.55
N ALA A 126 9.04 -10.98 -1.70
CA ALA A 126 10.32 -10.71 -2.34
C ALA A 126 10.16 -10.21 -3.78
N SER A 127 9.22 -10.78 -4.55
CA SER A 127 8.92 -10.32 -5.91
C SER A 127 8.41 -8.88 -5.93
N GLY A 128 7.55 -8.51 -4.98
CA GLY A 128 7.06 -7.13 -4.82
C GLY A 128 8.19 -6.17 -4.44
N VAL A 129 9.02 -6.54 -3.46
CA VAL A 129 10.16 -5.71 -3.02
C VAL A 129 11.19 -5.53 -4.12
N LYS A 130 11.47 -6.60 -4.90
CA LYS A 130 12.32 -6.52 -6.09
C LYS A 130 11.75 -5.49 -7.08
N TYR A 131 10.47 -5.56 -7.38
CA TYR A 131 9.81 -4.62 -8.28
C TYR A 131 9.93 -3.16 -7.78
N LEU A 132 9.74 -2.90 -6.48
CA LEU A 132 9.96 -1.56 -5.92
C LEU A 132 11.41 -1.10 -6.10
N SER A 133 12.38 -1.99 -5.87
CA SER A 133 13.80 -1.68 -6.09
C SER A 133 14.09 -1.36 -7.56
N ASP A 134 13.52 -2.12 -8.50
CA ASP A 134 13.68 -1.88 -9.95
C ASP A 134 13.07 -0.53 -10.37
N MET A 135 12.07 -0.04 -9.62
CA MET A 135 11.47 1.29 -9.76
C MET A 135 12.21 2.40 -8.97
N SER A 136 13.40 2.11 -8.44
CA SER A 136 14.18 3.03 -7.59
C SER A 136 13.38 3.56 -6.39
N PHE A 137 12.57 2.70 -5.79
CA PHE A 137 11.65 3.03 -4.71
C PHE A 137 12.00 2.27 -3.43
N VAL A 138 12.05 2.99 -2.30
CA VAL A 138 12.33 2.39 -0.98
C VAL A 138 11.09 2.50 -0.10
N HIS A 139 10.65 1.35 0.43
CA HIS A 139 9.46 1.20 1.24
C HIS A 139 9.62 1.82 2.63
N ARG A 140 10.75 1.55 3.31
CA ARG A 140 11.15 2.11 4.63
C ARG A 140 10.33 1.63 5.85
N ASP A 141 9.20 0.99 5.63
CA ASP A 141 8.36 0.39 6.67
C ASP A 141 7.91 -1.02 6.29
N LEU A 142 8.81 -1.82 5.71
CA LEU A 142 8.49 -3.19 5.36
C LEU A 142 8.42 -4.03 6.65
N ALA A 143 7.25 -4.59 6.92
CA ALA A 143 6.97 -5.46 8.06
C ALA A 143 5.71 -6.28 7.78
N ALA A 144 5.52 -7.41 8.46
CA ALA A 144 4.37 -8.29 8.24
C ALA A 144 3.00 -7.59 8.44
N ARG A 145 2.91 -6.55 9.29
CA ARG A 145 1.70 -5.72 9.45
C ARG A 145 1.32 -4.92 8.19
N ASN A 146 2.29 -4.67 7.31
CA ASN A 146 2.16 -3.91 6.07
C ASN A 146 2.15 -4.82 4.83
N ILE A 147 2.07 -6.14 5.04
CA ILE A 147 1.81 -7.12 3.99
C ILE A 147 0.36 -7.55 4.11
N LEU A 148 -0.39 -7.46 3.02
CA LEU A 148 -1.78 -7.93 2.98
C LEU A 148 -1.86 -9.30 2.28
N VAL A 149 -2.83 -10.12 2.68
CA VAL A 149 -3.03 -11.48 2.18
C VAL A 149 -4.43 -11.63 1.60
N ASN A 150 -4.53 -12.18 0.39
CA ASN A 150 -5.83 -12.48 -0.22
C ASN A 150 -6.28 -13.91 0.06
N SER A 151 -7.48 -14.26 -0.39
CA SER A 151 -8.09 -15.60 -0.23
C SER A 151 -7.25 -16.76 -0.80
N ASN A 152 -6.36 -16.48 -1.75
CA ASN A 152 -5.46 -17.47 -2.38
C ASN A 152 -4.06 -17.49 -1.75
N LEU A 153 -3.87 -16.91 -0.56
CA LEU A 153 -2.58 -16.78 0.13
C LEU A 153 -1.53 -15.95 -0.64
N VAL A 154 -1.95 -15.13 -1.60
CA VAL A 154 -1.05 -14.20 -2.28
C VAL A 154 -0.79 -13.01 -1.36
N CYS A 155 0.48 -12.79 -1.05
CA CYS A 155 0.94 -11.64 -0.28
C CYS A 155 1.24 -10.44 -1.17
N LYS A 156 0.81 -9.25 -0.74
CA LYS A 156 1.07 -7.98 -1.41
C LYS A 156 1.63 -6.95 -0.44
N VAL A 157 2.68 -6.25 -0.86
CA VAL A 157 3.23 -5.11 -0.11
C VAL A 157 2.23 -3.95 -0.17
N SER A 158 2.00 -3.31 0.97
CA SER A 158 1.03 -2.23 1.19
C SER A 158 1.60 -1.20 2.17
N ASP A 159 0.85 -0.12 2.40
CA ASP A 159 1.18 1.01 3.30
C ASP A 159 2.43 1.80 2.89
N PHE A 160 2.22 2.69 1.92
CA PHE A 160 3.28 3.54 1.36
C PHE A 160 3.43 4.89 2.07
N GLY A 161 2.83 5.08 3.25
CA GLY A 161 2.79 6.37 3.94
C GLY A 161 4.18 6.94 4.26
N LEU A 162 5.16 6.06 4.51
CA LEU A 162 6.56 6.42 4.81
C LEU A 162 7.50 6.30 3.61
N SER A 163 7.02 5.75 2.50
CA SER A 163 7.84 5.37 1.36
C SER A 163 8.20 6.54 0.45
N ARG A 164 9.32 6.46 -0.26
CA ARG A 164 9.86 7.57 -1.09
C ARG A 164 10.66 7.04 -2.30
N PHE A 165 10.60 7.77 -3.42
CA PHE A 165 11.49 7.56 -4.56
C PHE A 165 12.92 8.03 -4.22
N LEU A 166 13.91 7.26 -4.68
CA LEU A 166 15.31 7.68 -4.62
C LEU A 166 15.55 8.80 -5.63
N ARG A 167 16.32 9.83 -5.24
CA ARG A 167 16.70 10.91 -6.15
C ARG A 167 17.90 10.45 -6.99
N GLU A 168 17.80 10.55 -8.31
CA GLU A 168 18.85 10.10 -9.25
C GLU A 168 20.14 10.94 -9.23
N ASN A 169 20.14 12.12 -8.60
CA ASN A 169 21.22 13.12 -8.74
C ASN A 169 22.32 13.10 -7.66
N SER A 170 22.43 12.04 -6.85
CA SER A 170 23.60 11.85 -6.00
C SER A 170 24.31 10.56 -6.40
N SER A 171 25.64 10.60 -6.46
CA SER A 171 26.55 9.47 -6.70
C SER A 171 26.40 8.31 -5.70
N ASP A 172 25.46 8.43 -4.77
CA ASP A 172 25.01 7.47 -3.78
C ASP A 172 23.46 7.58 -3.76
N PRO A 173 22.70 6.54 -4.19
CA PRO A 173 21.24 6.59 -4.28
C PRO A 173 20.62 6.50 -2.88
N THR A 174 20.78 7.58 -2.11
CA THR A 174 20.43 7.63 -0.69
C THR A 174 19.45 8.73 -0.42
N TYR A 175 18.36 8.39 0.27
CA TYR A 175 17.47 9.39 0.85
C TYR A 175 17.88 9.69 2.29
N THR A 176 18.28 10.93 2.58
CA THR A 176 18.47 11.44 3.95
C THR A 176 17.18 12.13 4.39
N SER A 177 16.40 11.48 5.26
CA SER A 177 15.18 12.10 5.80
C SER A 177 15.54 13.28 6.71
N SER A 178 14.90 14.44 6.49
CA SER A 178 14.87 15.50 7.50
C SER A 178 14.30 14.94 8.82
N LEU A 179 14.91 15.37 9.93
CA LEU A 179 14.64 14.93 11.30
C LEU A 179 13.13 15.03 11.63
N GLY A 180 12.49 13.92 12.01
CA GLY A 180 11.13 13.98 12.59
C GLY A 180 10.23 12.76 12.42
N GLY A 181 10.53 11.83 11.51
CA GLY A 181 9.74 10.61 11.33
C GLY A 181 10.03 9.53 12.39
N LYS A 182 8.98 8.94 12.98
CA LYS A 182 9.09 7.70 13.77
C LYS A 182 9.66 6.60 12.86
N ILE A 183 10.72 5.93 13.29
CA ILE A 183 11.32 4.79 12.60
C ILE A 183 10.88 3.51 13.30
N PRO A 184 10.46 2.46 12.56
CA PRO A 184 10.18 1.14 13.12
C PRO A 184 11.50 0.43 13.47
N ILE A 185 12.12 0.80 14.60
CA ILE A 185 13.50 0.40 14.97
C ILE A 185 13.77 -1.10 14.79
N ARG A 186 12.83 -1.98 15.19
CA ARG A 186 13.03 -3.44 15.10
C ARG A 186 13.10 -3.99 13.67
N TRP A 187 12.61 -3.25 12.69
CA TRP A 187 12.61 -3.63 11.27
C TRP A 187 13.60 -2.80 10.45
N THR A 188 14.34 -1.87 11.05
CA THR A 188 15.16 -0.91 10.30
C THR A 188 16.63 -1.32 10.31
N ALA A 189 17.26 -1.27 9.14
CA ALA A 189 18.68 -1.54 8.97
C ALA A 189 19.57 -0.58 9.81
N PRO A 190 20.74 -1.03 10.29
CA PRO A 190 21.58 -0.24 11.19
C PRO A 190 22.06 1.08 10.57
N GLU A 191 22.38 1.11 9.27
CA GLU A 191 22.76 2.32 8.55
C GLU A 191 21.60 3.32 8.40
N ALA A 192 20.37 2.81 8.27
CA ALA A 192 19.16 3.63 8.23
C ALA A 192 18.82 4.19 9.62
N ILE A 193 19.14 3.49 10.71
CA ILE A 193 19.02 4.00 12.08
C ILE A 193 20.08 5.07 12.35
N ALA A 194 21.36 4.74 12.12
CA ALA A 194 22.50 5.56 12.50
C ALA A 194 22.64 6.81 11.63
N TYR A 195 22.47 6.67 10.32
CA TYR A 195 22.78 7.72 9.35
C TYR A 195 21.55 8.21 8.59
N ARG A 196 20.36 7.67 8.88
CA ARG A 196 19.12 7.97 8.13
C ARG A 196 19.26 7.70 6.63
N LYS A 197 20.16 6.79 6.25
CA LYS A 197 20.42 6.38 4.86
C LYS A 197 19.52 5.19 4.51
N PHE A 198 18.45 5.46 3.76
CA PHE A 198 17.53 4.43 3.27
C PHE A 198 17.88 4.06 1.83
N THR A 199 17.93 2.76 1.55
CA THR A 199 18.26 2.15 0.26
C THR A 199 17.46 0.87 0.03
N SER A 200 17.46 0.31 -1.18
CA SER A 200 16.88 -1.02 -1.42
C SER A 200 17.49 -2.09 -0.52
N ALA A 201 18.79 -2.00 -0.18
CA ALA A 201 19.42 -2.94 0.75
C ALA A 201 18.87 -2.82 2.18
N SER A 202 18.47 -1.62 2.61
CA SER A 202 17.80 -1.44 3.90
C SER A 202 16.39 -2.06 3.92
N ASP A 203 15.68 -2.11 2.78
CA ASP A 203 14.42 -2.86 2.68
C ASP A 203 14.67 -4.39 2.65
N VAL A 204 15.81 -4.85 2.10
CA VAL A 204 16.21 -6.26 2.18
C VAL A 204 16.50 -6.67 3.63
N TRP A 205 17.08 -5.78 4.44
CA TRP A 205 17.18 -6.01 5.88
C TRP A 205 15.80 -6.16 6.51
N SER A 206 14.86 -5.26 6.20
CA SER A 206 13.49 -5.32 6.70
C SER A 206 12.70 -6.55 6.23
N TYR A 207 13.07 -7.12 5.08
CA TYR A 207 12.50 -8.36 4.55
C TYR A 207 12.94 -9.59 5.35
N GLY A 208 14.16 -9.58 5.89
CA GLY A 208 14.70 -10.63 6.77
C GLY A 208 14.01 -10.67 8.13
#